data_AF-A0A820GFU9-F1
#
_entry.id   AF-A0A820GFU9-F1
#
_cell.length_a   1.000
_cell.length_b   1.000
_cell.length_c   1.000
_cell.angle_alpha   90.00
_cell.angle_beta   90.00
_cell.angle_gamma   90.00
#
_symmetry.space_group_name_H-M   'P 1'
#
loop_
_entity.id
_entity.type
_entity.pdbx_description
1 polymer ?
#
loop_
_entity_poly.entity_id
_entity_poly.type
_entity_poly.pdbx_seq_one_letter_code
_entity_poly.pdbx_strand_id
1 'polypeptide(L)' 'MATNSFQARAIYDFVGESSTELSFNAGEIFLIDSTTAEQQWWRAQNYAVQVCDIRATYVEEI' A
#
# COMPACT_ATOMS: atom_id res chain seq x y z
N MET A 1 18.23 5.30 12.61
CA MET A 1 17.55 4.01 12.38
C MET A 1 16.94 4.11 11.00
N ALA A 2 17.41 3.34 10.03
CA ALA A 2 16.88 3.40 8.68
C ALA A 2 15.49 2.75 8.68
N THR A 3 14.44 3.53 8.46
CA THR A 3 13.13 2.98 8.11
C THR A 3 13.26 2.39 6.71
N ASN A 4 13.51 1.08 6.63
CA ASN A 4 13.47 0.38 5.36
C ASN A 4 12.04 0.46 4.84
N SER A 5 11.89 0.95 3.63
CA SER A 5 10.63 0.97 2.91
C SER A 5 10.92 0.61 1.47
N PHE A 6 9.99 -0.08 0.83
CA PHE A 6 10.11 -0.52 -0.55
C PHE A 6 8.90 -0.03 -1.36
N GLN A 7 9.07 0.07 -2.66
CA GLN A 7 7.96 0.47 -3.54
C GLN A 7 7.18 -0.78 -3.92
N ALA A 8 5.87 -0.69 -3.85
CA ALA A 8 4.98 -1.72 -4.33
C ALA A 8 3.93 -1.12 -5.26
N ARG A 9 3.61 -1.84 -6.33
CA ARG A 9 2.60 -1.45 -7.31
C ARG A 9 1.31 -2.19 -7.02
N ALA A 10 0.17 -1.49 -6.98
CA ALA A 10 -1.14 -2.13 -6.95
C ALA A 10 -1.34 -2.96 -8.23
N ILE A 11 -1.70 -4.22 -8.07
CA ILE A 11 -1.99 -5.14 -9.19
C ILE A 11 -3.51 -5.29 -9.44
N TYR A 12 -4.33 -4.76 -8.54
CA TYR A 12 -5.78 -4.72 -8.66
C TYR A 12 -6.32 -3.32 -8.34
N ASP A 13 -7.45 -2.99 -8.95
CA ASP A 13 -8.24 -1.84 -8.56
C ASP A 13 -8.92 -2.13 -7.23
N PHE A 14 -8.85 -1.18 -6.30
CA PHE A 14 -9.53 -1.24 -5.02
C PHE A 14 -10.39 0.00 -4.87
N VAL A 15 -11.69 -0.20 -4.74
CA VAL A 15 -12.64 0.88 -4.45
C VAL A 15 -12.99 0.75 -2.98
N GLY A 16 -12.58 1.75 -2.19
CA GLY A 16 -12.96 1.84 -0.79
C GLY A 16 -14.47 1.87 -0.69
N GLU A 17 -15.04 0.97 0.11
CA GLU A 17 -16.49 0.87 0.27
C GLU A 17 -17.03 2.01 1.15
N SER A 18 -16.14 2.66 1.91
CA SER A 18 -16.44 3.79 2.79
C SER A 18 -15.64 5.04 2.43
N SER A 19 -16.13 6.22 2.80
CA SER A 19 -15.42 7.50 2.66
C SER A 19 -14.12 7.59 3.48
N THR A 20 -13.86 6.62 4.35
CA THR A 20 -12.62 6.46 5.12
C THR A 20 -11.63 5.48 4.50
N GLU A 21 -12.05 4.72 3.50
CA GLU A 21 -11.20 3.74 2.82
C GLU A 21 -10.57 4.37 1.58
N LEU A 22 -9.28 4.11 1.38
CA LEU A 22 -8.56 4.62 0.23
C LEU A 22 -9.02 3.87 -1.02
N SER A 23 -9.49 4.57 -2.05
CA SER A 23 -9.66 3.98 -3.37
C SER A 23 -8.40 4.19 -4.20
N PHE A 24 -7.91 3.14 -4.85
CA PHE A 24 -6.74 3.18 -5.71
C PHE A 24 -6.91 2.28 -6.92
N ASN A 25 -6.19 2.57 -8.00
CA ASN A 25 -6.27 1.79 -9.24
C ASN A 25 -5.05 0.86 -9.35
N ALA A 26 -5.21 -0.23 -10.10
CA ALA A 26 -4.11 -1.05 -10.54
C ALA A 26 -3.10 -0.19 -11.31
N GLY A 27 -1.82 -0.38 -11.01
CA GLY A 27 -0.71 0.41 -11.54
C GLY A 27 -0.25 1.54 -10.62
N GLU A 28 -1.02 1.89 -9.59
CA GLU A 28 -0.62 2.92 -8.63
C GLU A 28 0.54 2.44 -7.74
N ILE A 29 1.50 3.33 -7.44
CA ILE A 29 2.68 3.01 -6.64
C ILE A 29 2.50 3.50 -5.21
N PHE A 30 2.82 2.61 -4.28
CA PHE A 30 2.80 2.83 -2.85
C PHE A 30 4.18 2.61 -2.26
N LEU A 31 4.49 3.38 -1.21
CA LEU A 31 5.65 3.13 -0.38
C LEU A 31 5.23 2.26 0.80
N ILE A 32 5.73 1.03 0.86
CA ILE A 32 5.44 0.07 1.92
C ILE A 32 6.50 0.13 3.00
N ASP A 33 6.07 0.19 4.25
CA ASP A 33 6.96 0.09 5.40
C ASP A 33 7.42 -1.36 5.58
N SER A 34 8.73 -1.62 5.45
CA SER A 34 9.26 -3.00 5.50
C SER A 34 9.05 -3.66 6.86
N THR A 35 8.84 -2.86 7.91
CA THR A 35 8.50 -3.35 9.26
C THR A 35 7.18 -4.14 9.26
N THR A 36 6.29 -3.81 8.33
CA THR A 36 4.98 -4.48 8.18
C THR A 36 4.98 -5.55 7.10
N ALA A 37 6.09 -5.77 6.38
CA ALA A 37 6.17 -6.69 5.24
C ALA A 37 5.87 -8.16 5.62
N GLU A 38 6.14 -8.55 6.86
CA GLU A 38 5.87 -9.90 7.37
C GLU A 38 4.42 -10.08 7.86
N GLN A 39 3.64 -9.00 7.89
CA GLN A 39 2.26 -9.00 8.34
C GLN A 39 1.31 -9.20 7.17
N GLN A 40 0.07 -9.63 7.46
CA GLN A 40 -0.98 -9.74 6.45
C GLN A 40 -1.43 -8.37 5.89
N TRP A 41 -1.21 -7.30 6.67
CA TRP A 41 -1.57 -5.92 6.36
C TRP A 41 -0.30 -5.08 6.38
N TRP A 42 -0.03 -4.44 5.26
CA TRP A 42 1.14 -3.61 5.03
C TRP A 42 0.75 -2.16 5.12
N ARG A 43 1.55 -1.37 5.83
CA ARG A 43 1.37 0.06 5.89
C ARG A 43 1.92 0.69 4.61
N ALA A 44 1.03 1.18 3.78
CA ALA A 44 1.30 1.81 2.51
C ALA A 44 1.08 3.32 2.59
N GLN A 45 1.92 4.08 1.90
CA GLN A 45 1.73 5.50 1.68
C GLN A 45 1.63 5.79 0.18
N ASN A 46 0.57 6.49 -0.23
CA ASN A 46 0.41 6.93 -1.61
C ASN A 46 1.08 8.29 -1.87
N TYR A 47 1.06 8.74 -3.12
CA TYR A 47 1.59 10.05 -3.52
C TYR A 47 0.87 11.24 -2.86
N ALA A 48 -0.36 11.06 -2.39
CA ALA A 48 -1.10 12.07 -1.64
C ALA A 48 -0.70 12.12 -0.16
N VAL A 49 0.36 11.40 0.25
CA VAL A 49 0.86 11.31 1.63
C VAL A 49 -0.16 10.63 2.56
N GLN A 50 -1.19 10.01 2.00
CA GLN A 50 -2.19 9.27 2.75
C GLN A 50 -1.65 7.88 3.08
N VAL A 51 -1.74 7.54 4.36
CA VAL A 51 -1.33 6.23 4.87
C VAL A 51 -2.55 5.34 4.96
N CYS A 52 -2.47 4.16 4.34
CA CYS A 52 -3.51 3.14 4.38
C CYS A 52 -2.88 1.77 4.66
N ASP A 53 -3.63 0.89 5.29
CA ASP A 53 -3.19 -0.49 5.46
C ASP A 53 -3.73 -1.32 4.27
N ILE A 54 -2.84 -1.80 3.41
CA ILE A 54 -3.15 -2.59 2.21
C ILE A 54 -2.74 -4.05 2.44
N ARG A 55 -3.48 -5.00 1.88
CA ARG A 55 -3.05 -6.40 1.93
C ARG A 55 -1.95 -6.65 0.91
N ALA A 56 -0.93 -7.41 1.29
CA ALA A 56 0.15 -7.84 0.40
C ALA A 56 -0.35 -8.50 -0.89
N THR A 57 -1.51 -9.15 -0.86
CA THR A 57 -2.11 -9.81 -2.05
C THR A 57 -2.58 -8.85 -3.13
N TYR A 58 -2.69 -7.55 -2.84
CA TYR A 58 -3.16 -6.53 -3.77
C TYR A 58 -2.04 -5.73 -4.43
N VAL A 59 -0.80 -5.93 -3.98
CA VAL A 59 0.37 -5.21 -4.46
C VAL A 59 1.50 -6.18 -4.81
N GLU A 60 2.35 -5.79 -5.74
CA GLU A 60 3.60 -6.48 -6.05
C GLU A 60 4.78 -5.56 -5.73
N GLU A 61 5.85 -6.09 -5.14
CA GLU A 61 7.11 -5.36 -4.97
C GLU A 61 7.75 -5.11 -6.35
N ILE A 62 8.30 -3.91 -6.55
CA ILE A 62 8.94 -3.47 -7.81
C ILE A 62 10.38 -3.00 -7.62
#